data_AF-A0A947NRF2-F1
#
_entry.id   AF-A0A947NRF2-F1
#
_cell.length_a   1.000
_cell.length_b   1.000
_cell.length_c   1.000
_cell.angle_alpha   90.00
_cell.angle_beta   90.00
_cell.angle_gamma   90.00
#
_symmetry.space_group_name_H-M   'P 1'
#
loop_
_entity.id
_entity.type
_entity.pdbx_description
1 polymer ?
#
loop_
_entity_poly.entity_id
_entity_poly.type
_entity_poly.pdbx_seq_one_letter_code
_entity_poly.pdbx_strand_id
1 'polypeptide(L)' 'MLQIPTLLEMLRAGVHFGHKTARRHPKMEPFIFGERSGVHIIDLDKTMSMIRKT' A
#
# COMPACT_ATOMS: atom_id res chain seq x y z
N MET A 1 -17.26 -1.54 -17.18
CA MET A 1 -16.29 -0.54 -16.66
C MET A 1 -15.75 -1.06 -15.34
N LEU A 2 -14.43 -1.08 -15.16
CA LEU A 2 -13.84 -1.39 -13.85
C LEU A 2 -13.95 -0.14 -12.98
N GLN A 3 -14.63 -0.25 -11.84
CA GLN A 3 -14.66 0.82 -10.85
C GLN A 3 -13.41 0.73 -9.99
N ILE A 4 -12.60 1.79 -10.01
CA ILE A 4 -11.43 1.91 -9.14
C ILE A 4 -11.94 2.41 -7.78
N PRO A 5 -11.67 1.70 -6.67
CA PRO A 5 -12.07 2.16 -5.35
C PRO A 5 -11.37 3.48 -4.99
N THR A 6 -12.04 4.29 -4.19
CA THR A 6 -11.48 5.52 -3.63
C THR A 6 -10.40 5.21 -2.59
N LEU A 7 -9.50 6.17 -2.35
CA LEU A 7 -8.47 6.06 -1.31
C LEU A 7 -9.07 5.73 0.07
N LEU A 8 -10.22 6.33 0.39
CA LEU A 8 -10.93 6.11 1.64
C LEU A 8 -11.46 4.68 1.76
N GLU A 9 -11.98 4.10 0.68
CA GLU A 9 -12.44 2.70 0.65
C GLU A 9 -11.26 1.74 0.84
N MET A 10 -10.12 2.01 0.19
CA MET A 10 -8.89 1.23 0.37
C MET A 10 -8.37 1.30 1.81
N LEU A 11 -8.39 2.48 2.42
CA LEU A 11 -8.03 2.67 3.83
C LEU A 11 -8.94 1.87 4.76
N ARG A 12 -10.26 1.97 4.57
CA ARG A 12 -11.25 1.24 5.37
C ARG A 12 -11.16 -0.27 5.22
N ALA A 13 -10.83 -0.74 4.01
CA ALA A 13 -10.61 -2.15 3.73
C ALA A 13 -9.27 -2.68 4.29
N GLY A 14 -8.36 -1.80 4.75
CA GLY A 14 -7.10 -2.20 5.37
C GLY A 14 -6.04 -2.68 4.38
N VAL A 15 -6.13 -2.33 3.09
CA VAL A 15 -5.21 -2.84 2.05
C VAL A 15 -3.79 -2.24 2.13
N HIS A 16 -3.57 -1.26 3.01
CA HIS A 16 -2.28 -0.62 3.23
C HIS A 16 -1.38 -1.40 4.20
N PHE A 17 -1.89 -2.43 4.88
CA PHE A 17 -1.06 -3.26 5.77
C PHE A 17 -0.22 -4.24 4.97
N GLY A 18 1.09 -4.10 5.06
CA GLY A 18 2.07 -5.01 4.47
C GLY A 18 2.50 -6.12 5.41
N HIS A 19 3.68 -6.70 5.12
CA HIS A 19 4.30 -7.70 5.98
C HIS A 19 5.01 -7.08 7.18
N LYS A 20 5.39 -7.94 8.12
CA LYS A 20 6.29 -7.57 9.23
C LYS A 20 7.60 -6.99 8.71
N THR A 21 8.17 -6.05 9.44
CA THR A 21 9.36 -5.30 9.02
C THR A 21 10.53 -6.20 8.66
N ALA A 22 10.74 -7.26 9.44
CA ALA A 22 11.78 -8.27 9.24
C ALA A 22 11.64 -9.15 7.99
N ARG A 23 10.46 -9.20 7.35
CA ARG A 23 10.18 -10.07 6.20
C ARG A 23 10.09 -9.31 4.87
N ARG A 24 10.40 -8.01 4.87
CA ARG A 24 10.29 -7.21 3.64
C ARG A 24 11.36 -7.59 2.63
N HIS A 25 11.01 -7.50 1.36
CA HIS A 25 11.98 -7.54 0.27
C HIS A 25 12.59 -6.14 0.04
N PRO A 26 13.92 -5.97 -0.11
CA PRO A 26 14.58 -4.65 -0.22
C PRO A 26 13.99 -3.73 -1.30
N LYS A 27 13.58 -4.28 -2.45
CA LYS A 27 12.94 -3.53 -3.55
C LYS A 27 11.58 -2.89 -3.19
N MET A 28 10.99 -3.24 -2.05
CA MET A 28 9.73 -2.63 -1.59
C MET A 28 9.93 -1.24 -0.97
N GLU A 29 11.17 -0.78 -0.75
CA GLU A 29 11.45 0.49 -0.04
C GLU A 29 10.72 1.69 -0.65
N PRO A 30 10.70 1.86 -1.99
CA PRO A 30 10.05 3.01 -2.60
C PRO A 30 8.52 3.01 -2.46
N PHE A 31 7.91 1.89 -2.09
CA PHE A 31 6.45 1.72 -1.97
C PHE A 31 5.97 1.71 -0.52
N ILE A 32 6.89 1.73 0.45
CA ILE A 32 6.56 1.80 1.87
C ILE A 32 6.37 3.27 2.25
N PHE A 33 5.23 3.56 2.87
CA PHE A 33 4.94 4.86 3.47
C PHE A 33 5.64 5.02 4.82
N GLY A 34 5.68 3.94 5.60
CA GLY A 34 6.35 3.89 6.90
C GLY A 34 6.11 2.56 7.61
N GLU A 35 6.42 2.51 8.90
CA GLU A 35 6.17 1.34 9.73
C GLU A 35 5.36 1.71 10.98
N ARG A 36 4.49 0.80 11.42
CA ARG A 36 3.77 0.93 12.69
C ARG A 36 3.67 -0.43 13.36
N SER A 37 4.07 -0.49 14.63
CA SER A 37 4.02 -1.73 15.42
C SER A 37 4.71 -2.92 14.74
N GLY A 38 5.81 -2.68 14.02
CA GLY A 38 6.57 -3.72 13.32
C GLY A 38 5.92 -4.24 12.04
N VAL A 39 4.92 -3.55 11.49
CA VAL A 39 4.29 -3.84 10.20
C VAL A 39 4.54 -2.68 9.24
N HIS A 40 4.90 -2.99 8.00
CA HIS A 40 5.04 -2.00 6.94
C HIS A 40 3.67 -1.47 6.52
N ILE A 41 3.56 -0.14 6.39
CA ILE A 41 2.42 0.55 5.80
C ILE A 41 2.78 0.89 4.36
N ILE A 42 1.96 0.44 3.42
CA ILE A 42 2.12 0.66 1.98
C ILE A 42 1.52 2.01 1.61
N ASP A 43 2.19 2.73 0.71
CA ASP A 43 1.76 4.00 0.17
C ASP A 43 0.62 3.82 -0.85
N LEU A 44 -0.60 4.11 -0.42
CA LEU A 44 -1.79 3.97 -1.25
C LEU A 44 -1.88 5.00 -2.39
N ASP A 45 -1.23 6.16 -2.28
CA ASP A 45 -1.20 7.14 -3.37
C ASP A 45 -0.38 6.60 -4.55
N LYS A 46 0.76 5.96 -4.25
CA LYS A 46 1.54 5.22 -5.26
C LYS A 46 0.73 4.07 -5.86
N THR A 47 0.02 3.29 -5.02
CA THR A 47 -0.87 2.22 -5.51
C THR A 47 -1.92 2.77 -6.47
N MET A 48 -2.61 3.86 -6.12
CA MET A 48 -3.61 4.48 -6.99
C MET A 48 -3.02 5.01 -8.30
N SER A 49 -1.83 5.60 -8.26
CA SER A 49 -1.14 6.01 -9.49
C SER A 49 -0.80 4.82 -10.39
N MET A 50 -0.43 3.66 -9.83
CA MET A 50 -0.09 2.47 -10.61
C MET A 50 -1.34 1.78 -11.17
N ILE A 51 -2.43 1.71 -10.41
CA ILE A 51 -3.72 1.19 -10.89
C ILE A 51 -4.21 2.00 -12.09
N ARG A 52 -4.10 3.33 -12.05
CA ARG A 52 -4.52 4.20 -13.17
C ARG A 52 -3.64 4.10 -14.42
N LYS A 53 -2.39 3.63 -14.27
CA LYS A 53 -1.46 3.42 -15.38
C LYS A 53 -1.64 2.06 -16.06
N THR A 54 -2.32 1.14 -15.39
CA THR A 54 -2.56 -0.23 -15.87
C THR A 54 -3.84 -0.26 -16.71
#